data_AF-A0A822B8W3-F1
#
_entry.id   AF-A0A822B8W3-F1
#
_cell.length_a   1.000
_cell.length_b   1.000
_cell.length_c   1.000
_cell.angle_alpha   90.00
_cell.angle_beta   90.00
_cell.angle_gamma   90.00
#
_symmetry.space_group_name_H-M   'P 1'
#
loop_
_entity.id
_entity.type
_entity.pdbx_description
1 polymer ?
#
loop_
_entity_poly.entity_id
_entity_poly.type
_entity_poly.pdbx_seq_one_letter_code
_entity_poly.pdbx_strand_id
1 'polypeptide(L)'
;DPLFPESSQTLLSSPLTDEHRIIMLRRCIKILLHELGHLFGLEHCIYYICLMNGANHEIEMDQQPLYLCPVCLRKLYSTLQFNVQDMYENFVNLCEKYGLEEERLWYRKRLDSIQDTNK
;
A
#
# COMPACT_ATOMS: atom_id res chain seq x y z
N ASP A 1 22.47 -29.56 -24.08
CA ASP A 1 23.39 -28.56 -23.54
C ASP A 1 23.23 -28.53 -22.03
N PRO A 2 24.15 -29.15 -21.27
CA PRO A 2 24.02 -29.32 -19.83
C PRO A 2 24.57 -28.08 -19.12
N LEU A 3 23.84 -26.97 -19.17
CA LEU A 3 24.23 -25.69 -18.56
C LEU A 3 23.46 -25.32 -17.29
N PHE A 4 22.66 -26.24 -16.74
CA PHE A 4 22.01 -26.03 -15.44
C PHE A 4 22.51 -27.07 -14.44
N PRO A 5 23.51 -26.74 -13.61
CA PRO A 5 23.89 -27.59 -12.50
C PRO A 5 22.75 -27.62 -11.47
N GLU A 6 22.30 -28.82 -11.12
CA GLU A 6 21.27 -29.13 -10.11
C GLU A 6 21.76 -28.83 -8.67
N SER A 7 22.22 -27.61 -8.41
CA SER A 7 22.75 -27.24 -7.10
C SER A 7 22.28 -25.85 -6.68
N SER A 8 20.98 -25.72 -6.38
CA SER A 8 20.40 -24.67 -5.49
C SER A 8 18.93 -24.95 -5.13
N GLN A 9 18.52 -26.21 -4.95
CA GLN A 9 17.14 -26.57 -4.58
C GLN A 9 16.89 -26.69 -3.06
N THR A 10 17.68 -26.02 -2.22
CA THR A 10 17.56 -26.16 -0.75
C THR A 10 17.55 -24.82 0.01
N LEU A 11 16.60 -23.94 -0.32
CA LEU A 11 16.22 -22.81 0.55
C LEU A 11 14.71 -22.59 0.65
N LEU A 12 13.90 -23.65 0.57
CA LEU A 12 12.46 -23.54 0.82
C LEU A 12 11.98 -24.67 1.74
N SER A 13 12.34 -24.61 3.02
CA SER A 13 11.98 -25.68 3.97
C SER A 13 11.60 -25.20 5.37
N SER A 14 11.12 -23.97 5.52
CA SER A 14 10.49 -23.54 6.77
C SER A 14 9.24 -22.71 6.49
N PRO A 15 8.15 -22.92 7.23
CA PRO A 15 6.98 -22.06 7.11
C PRO A 15 7.38 -20.62 7.39
N LEU A 16 6.82 -19.67 6.63
CA LEU A 16 7.02 -18.25 6.89
C LEU A 16 6.69 -17.94 8.36
N THR A 17 7.44 -17.03 8.98
CA THR A 17 7.03 -16.47 10.28
C THR A 17 5.81 -15.56 10.05
N ASP A 18 5.07 -15.25 11.12
CA ASP A 18 3.94 -14.30 11.00
C ASP A 18 4.41 -12.92 10.53
N GLU A 19 5.58 -12.48 10.99
CA GLU A 19 6.22 -11.25 10.54
C GLU A 19 6.49 -11.26 9.03
N HIS A 20 7.10 -12.34 8.50
CA HIS A 20 7.35 -12.46 7.07
C HIS A 20 6.04 -12.48 6.26
N ARG A 21 4.96 -13.10 6.78
CA ARG A 21 3.64 -13.07 6.15
C ARG A 21 3.07 -11.66 6.06
N ILE A 22 3.16 -10.88 7.13
CA ILE A 22 2.65 -9.49 7.18
C ILE A 22 3.43 -8.62 6.21
N ILE A 23 4.76 -8.71 6.19
CA ILE A 23 5.61 -7.95 5.25
C ILE A 23 5.25 -8.29 3.79
N MET A 24 5.14 -9.59 3.47
CA MET A 24 4.76 -10.04 2.14
C MET A 24 3.38 -9.50 1.74
N LEU A 25 2.38 -9.62 2.63
CA LEU A 25 1.04 -9.11 2.38
C LEU A 25 1.03 -7.59 2.16
N ARG A 26 1.77 -6.84 2.98
CA ARG A 26 1.92 -5.38 2.85
C ARG A 26 2.50 -5.01 1.49
N ARG A 27 3.55 -5.69 1.04
CA ARG A 27 4.16 -5.50 -0.29
C ARG A 27 3.17 -5.81 -1.41
N CYS A 28 2.45 -6.93 -1.33
CA CYS A 28 1.44 -7.29 -2.33
C CYS A 28 0.33 -6.24 -2.43
N ILE A 29 -0.20 -5.78 -1.30
CA ILE A 29 -1.22 -4.72 -1.26
C ILE A 29 -0.66 -3.44 -1.87
N LYS A 30 0.58 -3.06 -1.54
CA LYS A 30 1.22 -1.85 -2.07
C LYS A 30 1.29 -1.86 -3.59
N ILE A 31 1.88 -2.93 -4.15
CA ILE A 31 2.05 -3.06 -5.60
C ILE A 31 0.68 -3.09 -6.28
N LEU A 32 -0.26 -3.88 -5.76
CA LEU A 32 -1.61 -3.96 -6.31
C LEU A 32 -2.28 -2.57 -6.37
N LEU A 33 -2.23 -1.80 -5.28
CA LEU A 33 -2.86 -0.49 -5.24
C LEU A 33 -2.12 0.55 -6.09
N HIS A 34 -0.78 0.45 -6.21
CA HIS A 34 0.02 1.31 -7.07
C HIS A 34 -0.35 1.11 -8.54
N GLU A 35 -0.35 -0.14 -9.02
CA GLU A 35 -0.72 -0.47 -10.39
C GLU A 35 -2.20 -0.17 -10.68
N LEU A 36 -3.08 -0.40 -9.70
CA LEU A 36 -4.48 0.01 -9.80
C LEU A 36 -4.62 1.53 -9.94
N GLY A 37 -3.78 2.30 -9.26
CA GLY A 37 -3.69 3.75 -9.44
C GLY A 37 -3.36 4.13 -10.89
N HIS A 38 -2.41 3.44 -11.52
CA HIS A 38 -2.11 3.64 -12.94
C HIS A 38 -3.31 3.33 -13.85
N LEU A 39 -4.09 2.29 -13.56
CA LEU A 39 -5.32 1.97 -14.31
C LEU A 39 -6.38 3.08 -14.22
N PHE A 40 -6.37 3.89 -13.15
CA PHE A 40 -7.24 5.05 -12.98
C PHE A 40 -6.61 6.37 -13.42
N GLY A 41 -5.48 6.33 -14.13
CA GLY A 41 -4.82 7.49 -14.75
C GLY A 41 -3.92 8.28 -13.80
N LEU A 42 -3.51 7.71 -12.66
CA LEU A 42 -2.51 8.33 -11.81
C LEU A 42 -1.11 8.01 -12.33
N GLU A 43 -0.31 9.03 -12.59
CA GLU A 43 1.13 8.86 -12.80
C GLU A 43 1.89 8.89 -11.47
N HIS A 44 3.20 8.61 -11.56
CA HIS A 44 4.08 8.74 -10.40
C HIS A 44 3.97 10.12 -9.76
N CYS A 45 3.85 10.13 -8.43
CA CYS A 45 3.74 11.35 -7.64
C CYS A 45 5.14 11.86 -7.28
N ILE A 46 5.39 13.14 -7.51
CA ILE A 46 6.62 13.85 -7.12
C ILE A 46 6.37 14.94 -6.07
N TYR A 47 5.11 15.11 -5.63
CA TYR A 47 4.71 16.25 -4.79
C TYR A 47 4.91 15.98 -3.29
N TYR A 48 4.61 14.76 -2.84
CA TYR A 48 4.61 14.37 -1.44
C TYR A 48 4.94 12.89 -1.30
N ILE A 49 5.16 12.44 -0.06
CA ILE A 49 5.16 11.02 0.31
C ILE A 49 3.79 10.42 -0.02
N CYS A 50 3.76 9.42 -0.90
CA CYS A 50 2.56 8.90 -1.54
C CYS A 50 2.78 7.45 -1.99
N LEU A 51 1.71 6.65 -1.96
CA LEU A 51 1.65 5.31 -2.55
C LEU A 51 2.07 5.32 -4.03
N MET A 52 1.80 6.42 -4.75
CA MET A 52 2.16 6.58 -6.16
C MET A 52 3.59 7.11 -6.36
N ASN A 53 4.46 7.20 -5.35
CA ASN A 53 5.85 7.60 -5.61
C ASN A 53 6.55 6.54 -6.47
N GLY A 54 7.34 6.95 -7.46
CA GLY A 54 8.18 6.02 -8.21
C GLY A 54 9.30 5.44 -7.33
N ALA A 55 9.67 4.18 -7.57
CA ALA A 55 10.80 3.53 -6.92
C ALA A 55 11.72 2.91 -7.99
N ASN A 56 13.03 3.05 -7.81
CA ASN A 56 14.02 2.44 -8.68
C ASN A 56 14.44 1.04 -8.20
N HIS A 57 14.21 0.74 -6.91
CA HIS A 57 14.56 -0.56 -6.32
C HIS A 57 13.65 -0.93 -5.14
N GLU A 58 13.68 -2.20 -4.74
CA GLU A 58 12.73 -2.78 -3.76
C GLU A 58 12.77 -2.10 -2.38
N ILE A 59 13.95 -1.66 -1.92
CA ILE A 59 14.11 -1.00 -0.62
C ILE A 59 13.38 0.35 -0.60
N GLU A 60 13.47 1.12 -1.69
CA GLU A 60 12.70 2.37 -1.83
C GLU A 60 11.20 2.09 -1.81
N MET A 61 10.75 1.06 -2.55
CA MET A 61 9.34 0.66 -2.56
C MET A 61 8.85 0.26 -1.17
N ASP A 62 9.66 -0.42 -0.37
CA ASP A 62 9.29 -0.82 1.00
C ASP A 62 9.08 0.35 1.95
N GLN A 63 9.89 1.40 1.81
CA GLN A 63 9.83 2.63 2.60
C GLN A 63 8.63 3.51 2.24
N GLN A 64 8.09 3.36 1.02
CA GLN A 64 6.90 4.10 0.61
C GLN A 64 5.66 3.75 1.45
N PRO A 65 4.69 4.64 1.56
CA PRO A 65 3.48 4.38 2.31
C PRO A 65 2.45 3.55 1.53
N LEU A 66 1.42 3.06 2.23
CA LEU A 66 0.21 2.46 1.63
C LEU A 66 -0.94 3.47 1.43
N TYR A 67 -0.65 4.76 1.46
CA TYR A 67 -1.66 5.81 1.41
C TYR A 67 -1.39 6.84 0.30
N LEU A 68 -2.45 7.39 -0.25
CA LEU A 68 -2.36 8.48 -1.23
C LEU A 68 -2.14 9.82 -0.52
N CYS A 69 -1.28 10.66 -1.10
CA CYS A 69 -1.19 12.06 -0.70
C CYS A 69 -2.45 12.84 -1.13
N PRO A 70 -2.69 14.05 -0.58
CA PRO A 70 -3.88 14.84 -0.92
C PRO A 70 -4.06 15.11 -2.43
N VAL A 71 -2.96 15.28 -3.16
CA VAL A 71 -2.99 15.52 -4.62
C VAL A 71 -3.50 14.28 -5.36
N CYS A 72 -2.89 13.12 -5.10
CA CYS A 72 -3.28 11.86 -5.75
C CYS A 72 -4.67 11.40 -5.32
N LEU A 73 -5.05 11.62 -4.05
CA LEU A 73 -6.41 11.37 -3.58
C LEU A 73 -7.43 12.22 -4.35
N ARG A 74 -7.15 13.51 -4.55
CA ARG A 74 -8.04 14.38 -5.33
C ARG A 74 -8.14 13.98 -6.80
N LYS A 75 -7.02 13.55 -7.41
CA LYS A 75 -7.00 13.00 -8.78
C LYS A 75 -7.87 11.74 -8.88
N LEU A 76 -7.71 10.79 -7.95
CA LEU A 76 -8.52 9.58 -7.93
C LEU A 76 -10.00 9.89 -7.72
N TYR A 77 -10.31 10.82 -6.81
CA TYR A 77 -11.69 11.28 -6.58
C TYR A 77 -12.32 11.89 -7.84
N SER A 78 -11.55 12.66 -8.64
CA SER A 78 -12.10 13.22 -9.89
C SER A 78 -12.50 12.15 -10.91
N THR A 79 -11.89 10.95 -10.85
CA THR A 79 -12.22 9.82 -11.72
C THR A 79 -13.38 8.98 -11.18
N LEU A 80 -13.41 8.72 -9.87
CA LEU A 80 -14.29 7.71 -9.26
C LEU A 80 -15.44 8.27 -8.41
N GLN A 81 -15.36 9.52 -7.95
CA GLN A 81 -16.38 10.20 -7.14
C GLN A 81 -16.86 9.41 -5.90
N PHE A 82 -15.96 8.67 -5.26
CA PHE A 82 -16.26 7.85 -4.08
C PHE A 82 -16.28 8.67 -2.77
N ASN A 83 -16.90 8.13 -1.73
CA ASN A 83 -16.85 8.73 -0.39
C ASN A 83 -15.50 8.42 0.29
N VAL A 84 -14.72 9.47 0.57
CA VAL A 84 -13.40 9.36 1.21
C VAL A 84 -13.50 8.84 2.65
N GLN A 85 -14.58 9.18 3.37
CA GLN A 85 -14.79 8.72 4.73
C GLN A 85 -14.98 7.20 4.76
N ASP A 86 -15.90 6.68 3.93
CA ASP A 86 -16.16 5.24 3.81
C ASP A 86 -14.90 4.49 3.39
N MET A 87 -14.12 5.06 2.47
CA MET A 87 -12.83 4.49 2.07
C MET A 87 -11.86 4.38 3.26
N TYR A 88 -11.70 5.44 4.06
CA TYR A 88 -10.82 5.43 5.23
C TYR A 88 -11.29 4.46 6.31
N GLU A 89 -12.60 4.39 6.58
CA GLU A 89 -13.17 3.41 7.51
C GLU A 89 -12.85 1.97 7.08
N ASN A 90 -13.03 1.67 5.78
CA ASN A 90 -12.69 0.37 5.22
C ASN A 90 -11.19 0.04 5.33
N PHE A 91 -10.31 1.02 5.06
CA PHE A 91 -8.87 0.81 5.21
C PHE A 91 -8.46 0.58 6.67
N VAL A 92 -9.05 1.29 7.63
CA VAL A 92 -8.78 1.06 9.06
C VAL A 92 -9.14 -0.37 9.45
N ASN A 93 -10.32 -0.86 9.07
CA ASN A 93 -10.78 -2.22 9.37
C ASN A 93 -9.89 -3.28 8.69
N LEU A 94 -9.48 -3.04 7.45
CA LEU A 94 -8.57 -3.93 6.73
C LEU A 94 -7.19 -3.98 7.40
N CYS A 95 -6.64 -2.83 7.79
CA CYS A 95 -5.35 -2.76 8.45
C CYS A 95 -5.37 -3.46 9.82
N GLU A 96 -6.44 -3.29 10.60
CA GLU A 96 -6.65 -4.00 11.86
C GLU A 96 -6.72 -5.52 11.67
N LYS A 97 -7.45 -5.98 10.67
CA LYS A 97 -7.60 -7.42 10.35
C LYS A 97 -6.25 -8.08 10.00
N TYR A 98 -5.35 -7.36 9.34
CA TYR A 98 -4.09 -7.91 8.82
C TYR A 98 -2.84 -7.47 9.59
N GLY A 99 -3.00 -6.75 10.69
CA GLY A 99 -1.87 -6.31 11.54
C GLY A 99 -1.00 -5.20 10.92
N LEU A 100 -1.57 -4.35 10.05
CA LEU A 100 -0.89 -3.23 9.41
C LEU A 100 -1.02 -1.96 10.28
N GLU A 101 -0.36 -1.97 11.44
CA GLU A 101 -0.63 -0.99 12.50
C GLU A 101 -0.25 0.45 12.13
N GLU A 102 0.87 0.65 11.43
CA GLU A 102 1.31 1.98 11.00
C GLU A 102 0.27 2.63 10.07
N GLU A 103 -0.21 1.86 9.09
CA GLU A 103 -1.26 2.29 8.18
C GLU A 103 -2.60 2.50 8.91
N ARG A 104 -2.96 1.63 9.85
CA ARG A 104 -4.19 1.76 10.66
C ARG A 104 -4.22 3.09 11.38
N LEU A 105 -3.14 3.43 12.09
CA LEU A 105 -3.02 4.69 12.83
C LEU A 105 -3.05 5.90 11.88
N TRP A 106 -2.41 5.78 10.71
CA TRP A 106 -2.42 6.83 9.70
C TRP A 106 -3.83 7.13 9.19
N TYR A 107 -4.61 6.11 8.84
CA TYR A 107 -5.98 6.29 8.35
C TYR A 107 -6.93 6.75 9.47
N ARG A 108 -6.80 6.20 10.68
CA ARG A 108 -7.61 6.60 11.85
C ARG A 108 -7.50 8.09 12.13
N LYS A 109 -6.27 8.61 12.22
CA LYS A 109 -6.01 10.05 12.47
C LYS A 109 -6.72 10.96 11.46
N ARG A 110 -6.87 10.52 10.21
CA ARG A 110 -7.51 11.30 9.14
C ARG A 110 -9.02 11.20 9.19
N LEU A 111 -9.54 10.02 9.48
CA LEU A 111 -10.96 9.83 9.73
C LEU A 111 -11.44 10.76 10.85
N ASP A 112 -10.71 10.82 11.96
CA ASP A 112 -11.01 11.70 13.10
C ASP A 112 -11.04 13.18 12.67
N SER A 113 -10.06 13.61 11.86
CA SER A 113 -10.00 15.00 11.36
C SER A 113 -11.18 15.39 10.45
N ILE A 114 -11.71 14.44 9.67
CA ILE A 114 -12.89 14.68 8.82
C ILE A 114 -14.14 14.79 9.69
N GLN A 115 -14.29 13.91 10.68
CA GLN A 115 -15.43 13.91 11.58
C GLN A 115 -15.50 15.15 12.47
N ASP A 116 -14.35 15.67 12.92
CA ASP A 116 -14.30 16.90 13.70
C ASP A 116 -14.59 18.15 12.86
N THR A 117 -14.36 18.11 11.55
CA THR A 117 -14.74 19.21 10.63
C THR A 117 -16.25 19.24 10.36
N ASN A 118 -16.94 18.12 10.57
CA ASN A 118 -18.39 17.99 10.35
C ASN A 118 -19.23 18.28 11.61
N LYS A 119 -18.60 18.62 12.74
CA LYS A 119 -19.25 19.08 13.98
C LYS A 119 -19.34 20.60 14.00
#